data_AF-A0A930XBC7-F1
#
_entry.id   AF-A0A930XBC7-F1
#
_cell.length_a   1.000
_cell.length_b   1.000
_cell.length_c   1.000
_cell.angle_alpha   90.00
_cell.angle_beta   90.00
_cell.angle_gamma   90.00
#
_symmetry.space_group_name_H-M   'P 1'
#
loop_
_entity.id
_entity.type
_entity.pdbx_description
1 polymer ?
#
loop_
_entity_poly.entity_id
_entity_poly.type
_entity_poly.pdbx_seq_one_letter_code
_entity_poly.pdbx_strand_id
1 'polypeptide(L)'
;MLVNPMIYDEIWKADKNAFSVSARKADGNWADENADILLDHQVKAAGDQWSDLAIHPLFHKVKESRLEESTYAAMIKLFDNYIVNYRDPEVFTEEEKQETSAFLDLIINTQPMQLAYDYITTGLGKRISKDEFKKELEMIWFEPYTNYYGEDEIYYCSGFEHVFVGESQFNPRGGPNWGKVSGYHNWVKFYLDESKGRVNFLGTQYKLPGVSEVLNPNVVTLQMTWTLDNMNGDPVAQAFKERGGFFVGASPECDMALGTVAYYESVQKLTVNERRAVKIQGGNYNLVIYRETTKDKQRGKHIRSFYPEFQGGGNFEPLPRPGSTPILKPIDEVTKQNGPVVVVAALANPKGGESGEWVELKNISEESISLDNWFLTDKIGRRKMLDGTLAASEQKQFLIRTKSPQSMQLGNSGGRIVLYRPDGEIVASVFYKKVVSGEVIKF
;
A
#
# COMPACT_ATOMS: atom_id res chain seq x y z
N MET A 1 -32.58 -3.96 22.94
CA MET A 1 -31.78 -4.30 21.73
C MET A 1 -30.57 -5.07 22.19
N LEU A 2 -30.33 -6.25 21.63
CA LEU A 2 -29.12 -7.02 21.88
C LEU A 2 -28.18 -6.78 20.70
N VAL A 3 -27.07 -6.09 20.96
CA VAL A 3 -25.99 -5.91 19.98
C VAL A 3 -25.43 -7.29 19.63
N ASN A 4 -25.51 -7.70 18.36
CA ASN A 4 -24.90 -8.94 17.89
C ASN A 4 -23.37 -8.80 17.95
N PRO A 5 -22.67 -9.50 18.86
CA PRO A 5 -21.22 -9.40 18.97
C PRO A 5 -20.48 -10.06 17.79
N MET A 6 -21.18 -10.85 16.97
CA MET A 6 -20.62 -11.63 15.87
C MET A 6 -20.81 -10.96 14.49
N ILE A 7 -21.47 -9.81 14.40
CA ILE A 7 -21.83 -9.19 13.11
C ILE A 7 -20.63 -9.01 12.17
N TYR A 8 -19.47 -8.60 12.69
CA TYR A 8 -18.27 -8.42 11.87
C TYR A 8 -17.73 -9.73 11.30
N ASP A 9 -17.80 -10.82 12.06
CA ASP A 9 -17.40 -12.16 11.60
C ASP A 9 -18.41 -12.73 10.58
N GLU A 10 -19.71 -12.44 10.77
CA GLU A 10 -20.78 -12.81 9.84
C GLU A 10 -20.63 -12.09 8.49
N ILE A 11 -20.36 -10.78 8.51
CA ILE A 11 -20.08 -9.97 7.31
C ILE A 11 -18.87 -10.54 6.57
N TRP A 12 -17.77 -10.81 7.28
CA TRP A 12 -16.56 -11.37 6.70
C TRP A 12 -16.81 -12.74 6.06
N LYS A 13 -17.53 -13.64 6.74
CA LYS A 13 -17.86 -14.98 6.20
C LYS A 13 -18.79 -14.92 4.98
N ALA A 14 -19.58 -13.87 4.86
CA ALA A 14 -20.50 -13.66 3.76
C ALA A 14 -19.83 -13.06 2.51
N ASP A 15 -18.55 -12.68 2.60
CA ASP A 15 -17.82 -12.06 1.51
C ASP A 15 -17.40 -13.07 0.44
N LYS A 16 -18.30 -13.29 -0.53
CA LYS A 16 -18.06 -14.20 -1.66
C LYS A 16 -17.03 -13.68 -2.66
N ASN A 17 -16.81 -12.37 -2.68
CA ASN A 17 -15.86 -11.73 -3.59
C ASN A 17 -14.48 -11.55 -2.95
N ALA A 18 -14.29 -12.01 -1.71
CA ALA A 18 -12.99 -12.03 -1.04
C ALA A 18 -11.94 -12.79 -1.87
N PHE A 19 -10.70 -12.32 -1.82
CA PHE A 19 -9.54 -13.06 -2.29
C PHE A 19 -9.11 -14.05 -1.21
N SER A 20 -8.79 -15.27 -1.63
CA SER A 20 -8.04 -16.18 -0.77
C SER A 20 -6.63 -15.64 -0.56
N VAL A 21 -6.13 -15.67 0.68
CA VAL A 21 -4.82 -15.10 1.05
C VAL A 21 -3.98 -16.13 1.77
N SER A 22 -2.73 -16.26 1.33
CA SER A 22 -1.75 -17.18 1.87
C SER A 22 -0.55 -16.41 2.41
N ALA A 23 -0.18 -16.70 3.65
CA ALA A 23 1.02 -16.14 4.26
C ALA A 23 2.25 -16.98 3.89
N ARG A 24 3.39 -16.31 3.75
CA ARG A 24 4.68 -16.99 3.73
C ARG A 24 5.02 -17.53 5.12
N LYS A 25 5.36 -18.82 5.20
CA LYS A 25 5.78 -19.47 6.45
C LYS A 25 7.26 -19.24 6.73
N ALA A 26 7.68 -19.51 7.97
CA ALA A 26 9.07 -19.42 8.39
C ALA A 26 10.03 -20.38 7.64
N ASP A 27 9.51 -21.46 7.05
CA ASP A 27 10.28 -22.39 6.22
C ASP A 27 10.51 -21.86 4.78
N GLY A 28 9.98 -20.67 4.46
CA GLY A 28 10.08 -20.01 3.17
C GLY A 28 9.00 -20.41 2.16
N ASN A 29 8.20 -21.43 2.45
CA ASN A 29 7.10 -21.90 1.59
C ASN A 29 5.79 -21.16 1.89
N TRP A 30 4.86 -21.20 0.96
CA TRP A 30 3.52 -20.66 1.13
C TRP A 30 2.63 -21.65 1.90
N ALA A 31 1.68 -21.16 2.70
CA ALA A 31 0.69 -22.02 3.35
C ALA A 31 -0.24 -22.69 2.33
N ASP A 32 -0.61 -21.92 1.30
CA ASP A 32 -1.30 -22.37 0.09
C ASP A 32 -0.72 -21.62 -1.13
N GLU A 33 -0.13 -22.34 -2.08
CA GLU A 33 0.46 -21.75 -3.30
C GLU A 33 -0.59 -21.33 -4.34
N ASN A 34 -1.82 -21.85 -4.21
CA ASN A 34 -2.92 -21.61 -5.15
C ASN A 34 -3.82 -20.45 -4.73
N ALA A 35 -3.56 -19.83 -3.58
CA ALA A 35 -4.31 -18.67 -3.12
C ALA A 35 -4.22 -17.52 -4.13
N ASP A 36 -5.29 -16.71 -4.18
CA ASP A 36 -5.36 -15.54 -5.07
C ASP A 36 -4.31 -14.49 -4.70
N ILE A 37 -3.92 -14.41 -3.41
CA ILE A 37 -2.87 -13.53 -2.90
C ILE A 37 -1.82 -14.36 -2.16
N LEU A 38 -0.55 -14.16 -2.53
CA LEU A 38 0.62 -14.60 -1.76
C LEU A 38 1.23 -13.38 -1.05
N LEU A 39 1.12 -13.34 0.27
CA LEU A 39 1.46 -12.19 1.10
C LEU A 39 2.74 -12.46 1.91
N ASP A 40 3.80 -11.69 1.65
CA ASP A 40 5.09 -11.81 2.35
C ASP A 40 5.24 -10.72 3.44
N HIS A 41 4.92 -11.09 4.67
CA HIS A 41 5.05 -10.21 5.84
C HIS A 41 6.50 -9.87 6.18
N GLN A 42 7.46 -10.68 5.70
CA GLN A 42 8.89 -10.51 5.93
C GLN A 42 9.21 -10.26 7.41
N VAL A 43 9.78 -9.09 7.72
CA VAL A 43 10.31 -8.77 9.04
C VAL A 43 9.61 -7.57 9.65
N LYS A 44 9.83 -7.37 10.94
CA LYS A 44 9.41 -6.17 11.64
C LYS A 44 10.21 -4.95 11.16
N ALA A 45 9.53 -3.84 10.90
CA ALA A 45 10.15 -2.58 10.50
C ALA A 45 11.06 -1.99 11.59
N ALA A 46 12.07 -1.24 11.17
CA ALA A 46 13.04 -0.61 12.08
C ALA A 46 12.44 0.53 12.94
N GLY A 47 11.32 1.11 12.51
CA GLY A 47 10.70 2.27 13.16
C GLY A 47 11.14 3.62 12.60
N ASP A 48 11.85 3.65 11.48
CA ASP A 48 12.30 4.88 10.80
C ASP A 48 12.12 4.78 9.27
N GLN A 49 12.13 5.92 8.58
CA GLN A 49 11.91 6.00 7.12
C GLN A 49 13.13 5.65 6.25
N TRP A 50 14.29 5.36 6.85
CA TRP A 50 15.56 5.18 6.14
C TRP A 50 16.01 3.72 6.09
N SER A 51 15.56 2.92 7.06
CA SER A 51 15.91 1.53 7.23
C SER A 51 14.86 0.63 6.58
N ASP A 52 15.19 0.14 5.39
CA ASP A 52 14.38 -0.87 4.71
C ASP A 52 14.91 -2.27 5.06
N LEU A 53 14.13 -2.97 5.88
CA LEU A 53 14.43 -4.35 6.27
C LEU A 53 13.62 -5.37 5.44
N ALA A 54 12.63 -4.90 4.68
CA ALA A 54 11.75 -5.71 3.86
C ALA A 54 12.25 -5.70 2.40
N ILE A 55 13.14 -6.62 2.08
CA ILE A 55 13.84 -6.66 0.78
C ILE A 55 12.96 -7.09 -0.41
N HIS A 56 11.71 -7.49 -0.16
CA HIS A 56 10.71 -7.89 -1.14
C HIS A 56 9.43 -7.03 -1.02
N PRO A 57 8.58 -6.97 -2.06
CA PRO A 57 7.23 -6.42 -1.92
C PRO A 57 6.40 -7.19 -0.89
N LEU A 58 5.44 -6.51 -0.26
CA LEU A 58 4.46 -7.16 0.60
C LEU A 58 3.59 -8.14 -0.21
N PHE A 59 3.12 -7.70 -1.39
CA PHE A 59 2.34 -8.54 -2.30
C PHE A 59 3.27 -9.27 -3.27
N HIS A 60 3.67 -10.49 -2.92
CA HIS A 60 4.49 -11.33 -3.80
C HIS A 60 3.73 -11.70 -5.09
N LYS A 61 2.43 -12.00 -4.95
CA LYS A 61 1.54 -12.32 -6.08
C LYS A 61 0.12 -11.91 -5.76
N VAL A 62 -0.58 -11.37 -6.75
CA VAL A 62 -2.04 -11.17 -6.75
C VAL A 62 -2.60 -11.70 -8.06
N LYS A 63 -3.75 -12.39 -8.00
CA LYS A 63 -4.48 -12.85 -9.18
C LYS A 63 -5.22 -11.68 -9.83
N GLU A 64 -4.52 -10.92 -10.64
CA GLU A 64 -4.99 -9.66 -11.25
C GLU A 64 -6.32 -9.78 -12.00
N SER A 65 -6.60 -10.92 -12.64
CA SER A 65 -7.88 -11.14 -13.35
C SER A 65 -9.12 -10.97 -12.46
N ARG A 66 -8.98 -11.14 -11.14
CA ARG A 66 -10.08 -10.94 -10.20
C ARG A 66 -10.32 -9.46 -9.88
N LEU A 67 -9.33 -8.58 -10.11
CA LEU A 67 -9.50 -7.12 -9.97
C LEU A 67 -10.39 -6.53 -11.08
N GLU A 68 -10.60 -7.28 -12.16
CA GLU A 68 -11.54 -6.94 -13.25
C GLU A 68 -13.00 -7.31 -12.92
N GLU A 69 -13.24 -8.04 -11.81
CA GLU A 69 -14.59 -8.32 -11.32
C GLU A 69 -15.31 -7.01 -10.94
N SER A 70 -16.63 -6.95 -11.12
CA SER A 70 -17.38 -5.70 -11.19
C SER A 70 -17.22 -4.76 -9.98
N THR A 71 -17.18 -5.29 -8.75
CA THR A 71 -17.06 -4.45 -7.55
C THR A 71 -15.64 -3.89 -7.39
N TYR A 72 -14.61 -4.69 -7.68
CA TYR A 72 -13.21 -4.25 -7.69
C TYR A 72 -12.96 -3.24 -8.80
N ALA A 73 -13.38 -3.52 -10.03
CA ALA A 73 -13.20 -2.63 -11.17
C ALA A 73 -13.86 -1.26 -10.93
N ALA A 74 -15.08 -1.26 -10.37
CA ALA A 74 -15.77 -0.03 -10.01
C ALA A 74 -15.04 0.75 -8.89
N MET A 75 -14.57 0.07 -7.84
CA MET A 75 -13.78 0.73 -6.79
C MET A 75 -12.46 1.29 -7.31
N ILE A 76 -11.74 0.54 -8.17
CA ILE A 76 -10.47 0.98 -8.76
C ILE A 76 -10.69 2.23 -9.61
N LYS A 77 -11.79 2.29 -10.36
CA LYS A 77 -12.18 3.48 -11.12
C LYS A 77 -12.33 4.71 -10.22
N LEU A 78 -12.93 4.54 -9.03
CA LEU A 78 -13.06 5.63 -8.06
C LEU A 78 -11.71 6.14 -7.56
N PHE A 79 -10.64 5.34 -7.52
CA PHE A 79 -9.33 5.81 -7.07
C PHE A 79 -8.75 6.91 -7.97
N ASP A 80 -9.09 6.90 -9.26
CA ASP A 80 -8.58 7.88 -10.23
C ASP A 80 -9.21 9.28 -10.03
N ASN A 81 -10.38 9.34 -9.38
CA ASN A 81 -11.08 10.60 -9.07
C ASN A 81 -10.36 11.42 -8.00
N TYR A 82 -9.52 10.77 -7.19
CA TYR A 82 -8.79 11.39 -6.08
C TYR A 82 -7.31 11.60 -6.40
N ILE A 83 -6.93 11.62 -7.69
CA ILE A 83 -5.57 11.96 -8.10
C ILE A 83 -5.30 13.42 -7.75
N VAL A 84 -4.31 13.61 -6.89
CA VAL A 84 -4.17 14.80 -6.06
C VAL A 84 -4.05 16.10 -6.86
N ASN A 85 -5.10 16.93 -6.79
CA ASN A 85 -5.01 18.33 -7.18
C ASN A 85 -4.80 19.19 -5.93
N TYR A 86 -3.55 19.33 -5.49
CA TYR A 86 -3.12 19.98 -4.22
C TYR A 86 -3.57 21.44 -4.01
N ARG A 87 -4.28 22.07 -4.95
CA ARG A 87 -4.51 23.51 -4.96
C ARG A 87 -5.93 23.97 -5.27
N ASP A 88 -6.81 23.07 -5.72
CA ASP A 88 -8.17 23.45 -6.09
C ASP A 88 -9.19 22.67 -5.25
N PRO A 89 -10.34 23.29 -4.92
CA PRO A 89 -11.49 22.56 -4.41
C PRO A 89 -11.77 21.34 -5.27
N GLU A 90 -11.96 20.16 -4.67
CA GLU A 90 -12.49 19.01 -5.40
C GLU A 90 -13.92 19.37 -5.85
N VAL A 91 -14.05 19.78 -7.11
CA VAL A 91 -15.35 19.93 -7.73
C VAL A 91 -15.70 18.57 -8.31
N PHE A 92 -16.48 17.79 -7.55
CA PHE A 92 -17.00 16.53 -8.04
C PHE A 92 -17.80 16.76 -9.32
N THR A 93 -17.26 16.25 -10.41
CA THR A 93 -17.88 16.20 -11.73
C THR A 93 -19.15 15.34 -11.68
N GLU A 94 -20.05 15.54 -12.64
CA GLU A 94 -21.25 14.70 -12.72
C GLU A 94 -20.87 13.25 -13.04
N GLU A 95 -19.76 13.04 -13.74
CA GLU A 95 -19.15 11.74 -13.99
C GLU A 95 -18.71 11.05 -12.69
N GLU A 96 -18.01 11.74 -11.79
CA GLU A 96 -17.57 11.18 -10.50
C GLU A 96 -18.75 10.82 -9.59
N LYS A 97 -19.82 11.61 -9.62
CA LYS A 97 -21.08 11.28 -8.92
C LYS A 97 -21.75 10.05 -9.52
N GLN A 98 -21.75 9.91 -10.85
CA GLN A 98 -22.30 8.73 -11.52
C GLN A 98 -21.50 7.48 -11.18
N GLU A 99 -20.17 7.57 -11.12
CA GLU A 99 -19.30 6.46 -10.73
C GLU A 99 -19.53 6.04 -9.28
N THR A 100 -19.67 7.00 -8.37
CA THR A 100 -20.00 6.74 -6.96
C THR A 100 -21.35 6.04 -6.84
N SER A 101 -22.37 6.55 -7.52
CA SER A 101 -23.71 5.95 -7.51
C SER A 101 -23.72 4.54 -8.10
N ALA A 102 -23.00 4.32 -9.21
CA ALA A 102 -22.87 3.02 -9.85
C ALA A 102 -22.14 2.01 -8.97
N PHE A 103 -21.07 2.43 -8.28
CA PHE A 103 -20.37 1.60 -7.30
C PHE A 103 -21.29 1.21 -6.14
N LEU A 104 -22.03 2.17 -5.57
CA LEU A 104 -23.00 1.90 -4.51
C LEU A 104 -24.10 0.93 -4.96
N ASP A 105 -24.61 1.04 -6.19
CA ASP A 105 -25.59 0.11 -6.75
C ASP A 105 -25.05 -1.32 -6.89
N LEU A 106 -23.78 -1.48 -7.23
CA LEU A 106 -23.13 -2.79 -7.32
C LEU A 106 -23.01 -3.45 -5.94
N ILE A 107 -22.61 -2.70 -4.92
CA ILE A 107 -22.31 -3.28 -3.61
C ILE A 107 -23.54 -3.45 -2.71
N ILE A 108 -24.57 -2.60 -2.82
CA ILE A 108 -25.66 -2.54 -1.83
C ILE A 108 -26.46 -3.85 -1.70
N ASN A 109 -26.51 -4.65 -2.77
CA ASN A 109 -27.21 -5.93 -2.79
C ASN A 109 -26.30 -7.14 -2.52
N THR A 110 -25.02 -6.93 -2.26
CA THR A 110 -24.10 -8.00 -1.83
C THR A 110 -24.45 -8.49 -0.42
N GLN A 111 -24.08 -9.73 -0.11
CA GLN A 111 -24.38 -10.33 1.19
C GLN A 111 -23.74 -9.57 2.38
N PRO A 112 -22.48 -9.09 2.32
CA PRO A 112 -21.90 -8.22 3.34
C PRO A 112 -22.73 -6.97 3.64
N MET A 113 -23.17 -6.26 2.59
CA MET A 113 -23.95 -5.03 2.73
C MET A 113 -25.38 -5.29 3.24
N GLN A 114 -26.00 -6.40 2.85
CA GLN A 114 -27.31 -6.81 3.38
C GLN A 114 -27.24 -7.11 4.88
N LEU A 115 -26.20 -7.84 5.34
CA LEU A 115 -25.99 -8.10 6.76
C LEU A 115 -25.76 -6.81 7.55
N ALA A 116 -24.97 -5.88 7.01
CA ALA A 116 -24.79 -4.56 7.61
C ALA A 116 -26.12 -3.80 7.72
N TYR A 117 -26.90 -3.72 6.64
CA TYR A 117 -28.21 -3.06 6.61
C TYR A 117 -29.18 -3.67 7.62
N ASP A 118 -29.29 -5.00 7.67
CA ASP A 118 -30.18 -5.71 8.60
C ASP A 118 -29.76 -5.47 10.06
N TYR A 119 -28.45 -5.48 10.34
CA TYR A 119 -27.93 -5.16 11.66
C TYR A 119 -28.22 -3.71 12.07
N ILE A 120 -28.04 -2.76 11.17
CA ILE A 120 -28.30 -1.34 11.43
C ILE A 120 -29.80 -1.09 11.68
N THR A 121 -30.66 -1.67 10.85
CA THR A 121 -32.11 -1.45 10.92
C THR A 121 -32.78 -2.20 12.05
N THR A 122 -32.42 -3.47 12.25
CA THR A 122 -33.07 -4.36 13.21
C THR A 122 -32.27 -4.45 14.51
N GLY A 123 -30.95 -4.58 14.43
CA GLY A 123 -30.06 -4.70 15.59
C GLY A 123 -29.88 -3.39 16.36
N LEU A 124 -29.56 -2.30 15.64
CA LEU A 124 -29.38 -0.96 16.19
C LEU A 124 -30.65 -0.10 16.17
N GLY A 125 -31.73 -0.59 15.54
CA GLY A 125 -33.05 0.06 15.55
C GLY A 125 -33.19 1.29 14.65
N LYS A 126 -32.24 1.53 13.74
CA LYS A 126 -32.26 2.66 12.80
C LYS A 126 -33.17 2.32 11.61
N ARG A 127 -34.46 2.61 11.74
CA ARG A 127 -35.47 2.31 10.71
C ARG A 127 -35.31 3.22 9.49
N ILE A 128 -34.66 2.71 8.46
CA ILE A 128 -34.48 3.34 7.15
C ILE A 128 -34.74 2.29 6.07
N SER A 129 -35.21 2.73 4.89
CA SER A 129 -35.33 1.92 3.68
C SER A 129 -33.96 1.66 3.04
N LYS A 130 -33.90 0.73 2.07
CA LYS A 130 -32.66 0.48 1.30
C LYS A 130 -32.23 1.71 0.50
N ASP A 131 -33.17 2.48 -0.06
CA ASP A 131 -32.85 3.70 -0.81
C ASP A 131 -32.31 4.80 0.11
N GLU A 132 -32.86 4.93 1.32
CA GLU A 132 -32.32 5.83 2.34
C GLU A 132 -30.95 5.35 2.84
N PHE A 133 -30.74 4.04 2.95
CA PHE A 133 -29.43 3.49 3.30
C PHE A 133 -28.39 3.79 2.23
N LYS A 134 -28.71 3.68 0.93
CA LYS A 134 -27.82 4.10 -0.15
C LYS A 134 -27.41 5.57 0.00
N LYS A 135 -28.38 6.45 0.29
CA LYS A 135 -28.11 7.89 0.52
C LYS A 135 -27.27 8.12 1.78
N GLU A 136 -27.49 7.36 2.86
CA GLU A 136 -26.65 7.45 4.05
C GLU A 136 -25.23 6.92 3.76
N LEU A 137 -25.04 5.90 2.92
CA LEU A 137 -23.71 5.46 2.48
C LEU A 137 -22.98 6.54 1.66
N GLU A 138 -23.69 7.16 0.72
CA GLU A 138 -23.18 8.28 -0.07
C GLU A 138 -22.73 9.43 0.84
N MET A 139 -23.58 9.82 1.80
CA MET A 139 -23.25 10.85 2.78
C MET A 139 -22.09 10.44 3.68
N ILE A 140 -22.09 9.24 4.26
CA ILE A 140 -21.06 8.83 5.22
C ILE A 140 -19.68 8.77 4.57
N TRP A 141 -19.60 8.25 3.33
CA TRP A 141 -18.34 7.90 2.68
C TRP A 141 -17.88 8.89 1.62
N PHE A 142 -18.78 9.48 0.84
CA PHE A 142 -18.41 10.23 -0.38
C PHE A 142 -18.72 11.71 -0.32
N GLU A 143 -19.69 12.14 0.50
CA GLU A 143 -20.00 13.57 0.65
C GLU A 143 -18.79 14.32 1.24
N PRO A 144 -18.33 15.42 0.59
CA PRO A 144 -17.20 16.19 1.08
C PRO A 144 -17.55 16.97 2.35
N TYR A 145 -16.59 17.07 3.26
CA TYR A 145 -16.75 17.80 4.51
C TYR A 145 -15.47 18.52 4.93
N THR A 146 -15.62 19.47 5.85
CA THR A 146 -14.48 20.13 6.50
C THR A 146 -14.20 19.45 7.84
N ASN A 147 -12.98 18.93 8.02
CA ASN A 147 -12.55 18.37 9.28
C ASN A 147 -11.71 19.36 10.09
N TYR A 148 -12.01 19.48 11.37
CA TYR A 148 -11.34 20.41 12.29
C TYR A 148 -10.33 19.69 13.21
N TYR A 149 -9.11 20.23 13.29
CA TYR A 149 -8.06 19.84 14.24
C TYR A 149 -7.68 21.03 15.13
N GLY A 150 -8.48 21.27 16.17
CA GLY A 150 -8.29 22.48 16.98
C GLY A 150 -8.75 23.70 16.19
N GLU A 151 -7.82 24.58 15.83
CA GLU A 151 -8.09 25.74 14.98
C GLU A 151 -7.77 25.48 13.49
N ASP A 152 -7.13 24.35 13.18
CA ASP A 152 -6.79 23.98 11.80
C ASP A 152 -8.00 23.35 11.10
N GLU A 153 -8.28 23.80 9.88
CA GLU A 153 -9.36 23.30 9.03
C GLU A 153 -8.77 22.54 7.83
N ILE A 154 -9.24 21.32 7.59
CA ILE A 154 -8.97 20.57 6.36
C ILE A 154 -10.27 20.53 5.56
N TYR A 155 -10.27 21.19 4.41
CA TYR A 155 -11.43 21.29 3.53
C TYR A 155 -11.49 20.12 2.55
N TYR A 156 -12.70 19.84 2.05
CA TYR A 156 -12.96 18.86 0.99
C TYR A 156 -12.51 17.44 1.32
N CYS A 157 -12.46 17.06 2.59
CA CYS A 157 -12.20 15.67 2.96
C CYS A 157 -13.37 14.78 2.51
N SER A 158 -13.09 13.57 2.06
CA SER A 158 -14.10 12.51 1.98
C SER A 158 -13.66 11.27 2.76
N GLY A 159 -14.63 10.49 3.24
CA GLY A 159 -14.33 9.27 4.00
C GLY A 159 -13.70 8.18 3.13
N PHE A 160 -14.16 8.06 1.89
CA PHE A 160 -13.65 7.12 0.91
C PHE A 160 -12.20 7.46 0.55
N GLU A 161 -11.90 8.72 0.22
CA GLU A 161 -10.53 9.15 -0.03
C GLU A 161 -9.62 8.81 1.14
N HIS A 162 -9.98 9.21 2.36
CA HIS A 162 -9.11 8.99 3.51
C HIS A 162 -8.88 7.50 3.78
N VAL A 163 -9.94 6.69 3.79
CA VAL A 163 -9.83 5.27 4.15
C VAL A 163 -9.19 4.45 3.03
N PHE A 164 -9.66 4.62 1.78
CA PHE A 164 -9.27 3.76 0.67
C PHE A 164 -8.07 4.30 -0.13
N VAL A 165 -8.03 5.59 -0.41
CA VAL A 165 -7.01 6.20 -1.29
C VAL A 165 -5.77 6.64 -0.50
N GLY A 166 -6.00 7.26 0.65
CA GLY A 166 -5.00 7.89 1.50
C GLY A 166 -4.79 9.38 1.21
N GLU A 167 -4.63 10.16 2.28
CA GLU A 167 -4.27 11.57 2.26
C GLU A 167 -2.77 11.74 2.61
N SER A 168 -2.17 12.85 2.19
CA SER A 168 -0.81 13.20 2.63
C SER A 168 -0.74 14.64 3.10
N GLN A 169 -0.06 14.89 4.21
CA GLN A 169 0.28 16.23 4.65
C GLN A 169 1.74 16.51 4.31
N PHE A 170 2.03 17.43 3.40
CA PHE A 170 3.38 17.95 3.17
C PHE A 170 3.37 19.46 2.91
N ASN A 171 4.51 20.12 3.15
CA ASN A 171 4.67 21.55 2.90
C ASN A 171 5.35 21.79 1.53
N PRO A 172 4.62 22.20 0.48
CA PRO A 172 5.16 22.40 -0.87
C PRO A 172 6.16 23.57 -0.98
N ARG A 173 6.33 24.40 0.06
CA ARG A 173 7.22 25.58 0.04
C ARG A 173 8.55 25.37 0.77
N GLY A 174 8.81 24.17 1.30
CA GLY A 174 9.89 23.91 2.26
C GLY A 174 11.00 22.96 1.83
N GLY A 175 11.40 22.88 0.56
CA GLY A 175 12.45 21.95 0.11
C GLY A 175 12.05 20.46 0.27
N PRO A 176 12.99 19.49 0.17
CA PRO A 176 12.68 18.06 0.22
C PRO A 176 12.35 17.62 1.65
N ASN A 177 11.17 18.00 2.14
CA ASN A 177 10.64 17.56 3.42
C ASN A 177 9.69 16.38 3.22
N TRP A 178 9.87 15.36 4.06
CA TRP A 178 8.95 14.23 4.13
C TRP A 178 7.59 14.67 4.67
N GLY A 179 6.54 14.32 3.94
CA GLY A 179 5.17 14.43 4.43
C GLY A 179 4.80 13.28 5.37
N LYS A 180 3.63 13.38 5.99
CA LYS A 180 3.01 12.29 6.74
C LYS A 180 1.86 11.72 5.93
N VAL A 181 1.81 10.39 5.81
CA VAL A 181 0.62 9.72 5.26
C VAL A 181 -0.46 9.69 6.34
N SER A 182 -1.67 10.10 5.97
CA SER A 182 -2.89 10.06 6.78
C SER A 182 -3.89 9.19 6.03
N GLY A 183 -4.67 8.35 6.72
CA GLY A 183 -5.51 7.38 6.02
C GLY A 183 -4.67 6.31 5.30
N TYR A 184 -5.08 5.82 4.12
CA TYR A 184 -4.40 4.77 3.35
C TYR A 184 -4.50 3.39 4.03
N HIS A 185 -5.69 2.80 3.94
CA HIS A 185 -6.08 1.58 4.66
C HIS A 185 -6.81 0.56 3.78
N ASN A 186 -6.52 0.52 2.48
CA ASN A 186 -7.06 -0.49 1.57
C ASN A 186 -5.95 -1.27 0.85
N TRP A 187 -6.09 -2.59 0.83
CA TRP A 187 -5.07 -3.50 0.29
C TRP A 187 -4.97 -3.42 -1.24
N VAL A 188 -6.08 -3.20 -1.95
CA VAL A 188 -6.08 -3.07 -3.42
C VAL A 188 -5.30 -1.82 -3.80
N LYS A 189 -5.57 -0.69 -3.15
CA LYS A 189 -4.82 0.55 -3.36
C LYS A 189 -3.33 0.37 -3.06
N PHE A 190 -3.00 -0.29 -1.95
CA PHE A 190 -1.60 -0.58 -1.61
C PHE A 190 -0.91 -1.42 -2.69
N TYR A 191 -1.53 -2.52 -3.12
CA TYR A 191 -0.99 -3.39 -4.16
C TYR A 191 -0.81 -2.66 -5.49
N LEU A 192 -1.80 -1.87 -5.92
CA LEU A 192 -1.71 -1.08 -7.17
C LEU A 192 -0.60 -0.03 -7.11
N ASP A 193 -0.33 0.55 -5.94
CA ASP A 193 0.76 1.50 -5.78
C ASP A 193 2.12 0.83 -5.62
N GLU A 194 2.20 -0.29 -4.91
CA GLU A 194 3.42 -1.09 -4.75
C GLU A 194 3.88 -1.66 -6.10
N SER A 195 2.96 -2.20 -6.91
CA SER A 195 3.25 -2.69 -8.27
C SER A 195 3.72 -1.60 -9.23
N LYS A 196 3.36 -0.32 -8.96
CA LYS A 196 3.83 0.86 -9.70
C LYS A 196 5.07 1.51 -9.08
N GLY A 197 5.61 0.96 -7.98
CA GLY A 197 6.76 1.53 -7.26
C GLY A 197 6.46 2.83 -6.51
N ARG A 198 5.18 3.18 -6.34
CA ARG A 198 4.74 4.37 -5.62
C ARG A 198 4.77 4.16 -4.11
N VAL A 199 4.57 2.93 -3.65
CA VAL A 199 4.67 2.57 -2.22
C VAL A 199 5.82 1.60 -2.00
N ASN A 200 6.56 1.80 -0.91
CA ASN A 200 7.53 0.84 -0.40
C ASN A 200 7.11 0.33 0.97
N PHE A 201 6.90 -0.98 1.09
CA PHE A 201 6.71 -1.66 2.36
C PHE A 201 8.05 -1.75 3.10
N LEU A 202 8.12 -1.27 4.35
CA LEU A 202 9.35 -1.28 5.15
C LEU A 202 9.37 -2.38 6.23
N GLY A 203 8.32 -3.18 6.28
CA GLY A 203 8.13 -4.22 7.29
C GLY A 203 6.86 -4.06 8.14
N THR A 204 6.56 -5.10 8.91
CA THR A 204 5.40 -5.11 9.81
C THR A 204 5.64 -4.29 11.08
N GLN A 205 4.57 -3.77 11.69
CA GLN A 205 4.63 -2.87 12.84
C GLN A 205 3.52 -3.13 13.88
N TYR A 206 3.22 -4.41 14.12
CA TYR A 206 2.24 -4.83 15.13
C TYR A 206 2.64 -4.39 16.55
N LYS A 207 1.65 -4.10 17.38
CA LYS A 207 1.81 -3.65 18.78
C LYS A 207 1.46 -4.77 19.77
N LEU A 208 2.01 -5.96 19.53
CA LEU A 208 1.76 -7.15 20.34
C LEU A 208 2.96 -7.44 21.27
N PRO A 209 2.79 -7.43 22.61
CA PRO A 209 3.87 -7.70 23.54
C PRO A 209 4.50 -9.08 23.32
N GLY A 210 5.83 -9.14 23.16
CA GLY A 210 6.57 -10.40 23.02
C GLY A 210 6.50 -11.06 21.64
N VAL A 211 5.75 -10.48 20.70
CA VAL A 211 5.54 -11.01 19.35
C VAL A 211 6.43 -10.28 18.35
N SER A 212 7.13 -11.03 17.50
CA SER A 212 7.91 -10.45 16.39
C SER A 212 7.22 -10.60 15.04
N GLU A 213 6.43 -11.66 14.86
CA GLU A 213 5.78 -11.96 13.59
C GLU A 213 4.34 -12.44 13.84
N VAL A 214 3.46 -12.12 12.89
CA VAL A 214 2.04 -12.46 12.94
C VAL A 214 1.73 -13.24 11.67
N LEU A 215 1.32 -14.50 11.83
CA LEU A 215 0.91 -15.35 10.70
C LEU A 215 -0.59 -15.24 10.43
N ASN A 216 -1.12 -14.02 10.40
CA ASN A 216 -2.50 -13.76 9.98
C ASN A 216 -2.47 -13.18 8.56
N PRO A 217 -2.84 -13.96 7.52
CA PRO A 217 -2.77 -13.50 6.14
C PRO A 217 -3.80 -12.41 5.81
N ASN A 218 -4.83 -12.22 6.63
CA ASN A 218 -5.95 -11.32 6.32
C ASN A 218 -5.85 -9.94 6.97
N VAL A 219 -4.72 -9.61 7.61
CA VAL A 219 -4.48 -8.27 8.16
C VAL A 219 -3.00 -7.96 8.17
N VAL A 220 -2.65 -6.75 7.74
CA VAL A 220 -1.30 -6.23 7.90
C VAL A 220 -1.32 -4.97 8.75
N THR A 221 -0.42 -4.89 9.73
CA THR A 221 -0.03 -3.62 10.35
C THR A 221 1.40 -3.36 9.92
N LEU A 222 1.65 -2.25 9.23
CA LEU A 222 2.89 -1.99 8.52
C LEU A 222 3.42 -0.57 8.69
N GLN A 223 4.67 -0.43 8.28
CA GLN A 223 5.35 0.83 8.02
C GLN A 223 5.60 0.94 6.51
N MET A 224 5.45 2.14 5.94
CA MET A 224 5.65 2.36 4.50
C MET A 224 6.16 3.77 4.18
N THR A 225 6.77 3.91 3.01
CA THR A 225 6.90 5.20 2.32
C THR A 225 5.96 5.25 1.14
N TRP A 226 5.52 6.45 0.80
CA TRP A 226 4.64 6.71 -0.33
C TRP A 226 5.18 7.87 -1.15
N THR A 227 5.34 7.66 -2.46
CA THR A 227 5.68 8.68 -3.43
C THR A 227 4.40 9.19 -4.05
N LEU A 228 4.20 10.51 -3.97
CA LEU A 228 3.05 11.22 -4.50
C LEU A 228 3.42 11.78 -5.85
N ASP A 229 2.59 11.53 -6.85
CA ASP A 229 2.77 12.03 -8.20
C ASP A 229 1.76 13.14 -8.50
N ASN A 230 2.12 14.10 -9.35
CA ASN A 230 1.15 15.03 -9.94
C ASN A 230 0.35 14.37 -11.07
N MET A 231 -0.59 15.10 -11.66
CA MET A 231 -1.40 14.63 -12.81
C MET A 231 -0.58 14.20 -14.04
N ASN A 232 0.67 14.66 -14.17
CA ASN A 232 1.57 14.27 -15.26
C ASN A 232 2.37 12.98 -14.92
N GLY A 233 2.19 12.42 -13.71
CA GLY A 233 2.93 11.27 -13.21
C GLY A 233 4.33 11.60 -12.69
N ASP A 234 4.64 12.88 -12.44
CA ASP A 234 5.93 13.28 -11.87
C ASP A 234 5.85 13.25 -10.33
N PRO A 235 6.84 12.65 -9.64
CA PRO A 235 6.92 12.69 -8.18
C PRO A 235 7.00 14.12 -7.65
N VAL A 236 6.05 14.50 -6.80
CA VAL A 236 5.98 15.82 -6.15
C VAL A 236 6.35 15.79 -4.67
N ALA A 237 6.18 14.64 -3.99
CA ALA A 237 6.51 14.50 -2.59
C ALA A 237 6.75 13.04 -2.18
N GLN A 238 7.45 12.86 -1.07
CA GLN A 238 7.52 11.59 -0.37
C GLN A 238 6.88 11.74 1.01
N ALA A 239 6.05 10.79 1.37
CA ALA A 239 5.39 10.73 2.66
C ALA A 239 5.79 9.45 3.39
N PHE A 240 5.90 9.56 4.71
CA PHE A 240 6.19 8.43 5.59
C PHE A 240 4.97 8.08 6.42
N LYS A 241 4.72 6.78 6.53
CA LYS A 241 3.75 6.20 7.44
C LYS A 241 4.49 5.32 8.44
N GLU A 242 4.73 5.87 9.63
CA GLU A 242 5.32 5.11 10.74
C GLU A 242 4.48 3.88 11.09
N ARG A 243 3.15 4.00 10.95
CA ARG A 243 2.22 2.92 11.25
C ARG A 243 0.87 3.12 10.58
N GLY A 244 0.34 2.05 10.02
CA GLY A 244 -1.09 1.81 9.91
C GLY A 244 -1.34 0.37 9.49
N GLY A 245 -2.53 0.07 9.03
CA GLY A 245 -2.87 -1.28 8.64
C GLY A 245 -4.18 -1.38 7.90
N PHE A 246 -4.42 -2.52 7.31
CA PHE A 246 -5.61 -2.81 6.53
C PHE A 246 -5.90 -4.31 6.55
N PHE A 247 -7.16 -4.66 6.27
CA PHE A 247 -7.51 -6.04 5.96
C PHE A 247 -6.95 -6.41 4.60
N VAL A 248 -6.57 -7.68 4.42
CA VAL A 248 -6.07 -8.20 3.16
C VAL A 248 -7.03 -9.26 2.64
N GLY A 249 -7.39 -9.11 1.36
CA GLY A 249 -8.29 -10.00 0.64
C GLY A 249 -9.77 -9.73 0.84
N ALA A 250 -10.17 -8.80 1.72
CA ALA A 250 -11.55 -8.33 1.82
C ALA A 250 -11.99 -7.63 0.52
N SER A 251 -13.23 -7.85 0.09
CA SER A 251 -13.80 -7.14 -1.05
C SER A 251 -14.19 -5.70 -0.71
N PRO A 252 -14.42 -4.83 -1.72
CA PRO A 252 -14.85 -3.45 -1.50
C PRO A 252 -16.12 -3.37 -0.64
N GLU A 253 -17.10 -4.22 -0.93
CA GLU A 253 -18.35 -4.31 -0.20
C GLU A 253 -18.18 -4.81 1.24
N CYS A 254 -17.21 -5.69 1.51
CA CYS A 254 -16.90 -6.13 2.86
C CYS A 254 -16.24 -5.01 3.67
N ASP A 255 -15.20 -4.35 3.14
CA ASP A 255 -14.53 -3.22 3.80
C ASP A 255 -15.55 -2.10 4.13
N MET A 256 -16.39 -1.73 3.17
CA MET A 256 -17.44 -0.73 3.38
C MET A 256 -18.52 -1.19 4.38
N ALA A 257 -18.94 -2.45 4.35
CA ALA A 257 -19.90 -2.98 5.31
C ALA A 257 -19.36 -2.92 6.75
N LEU A 258 -18.12 -3.37 6.97
CA LEU A 258 -17.46 -3.32 8.28
C LEU A 258 -17.33 -1.88 8.78
N GLY A 259 -16.86 -0.96 7.94
CA GLY A 259 -16.71 0.46 8.29
C GLY A 259 -18.05 1.14 8.57
N THR A 260 -19.09 0.82 7.81
CA THR A 260 -20.43 1.37 7.99
C THR A 260 -21.06 0.89 9.29
N VAL A 261 -20.95 -0.40 9.62
CA VAL A 261 -21.40 -0.92 10.92
C VAL A 261 -20.66 -0.24 12.07
N ALA A 262 -19.34 -0.09 11.97
CA ALA A 262 -18.55 0.61 12.97
C ALA A 262 -18.97 2.08 13.13
N TYR A 263 -19.32 2.75 12.03
CA TYR A 263 -19.86 4.11 12.04
C TYR A 263 -21.17 4.19 12.86
N TYR A 264 -22.17 3.35 12.59
CA TYR A 264 -23.42 3.40 13.37
C TYR A 264 -23.23 2.97 14.82
N GLU A 265 -22.33 2.03 15.10
CA GLU A 265 -21.95 1.71 16.47
C GLU A 265 -21.28 2.89 17.19
N SER A 266 -20.45 3.69 16.49
CA SER A 266 -19.89 4.95 17.02
C SER A 266 -20.98 5.99 17.28
N VAL A 267 -21.96 6.14 16.38
CA VAL A 267 -23.13 7.02 16.58
C VAL A 267 -23.92 6.62 17.83
N GLN A 268 -24.08 5.32 18.06
CA GLN A 268 -24.76 4.75 19.24
C GLN A 268 -23.87 4.69 20.50
N LYS A 269 -22.64 5.24 20.44
CA LYS A 269 -21.67 5.25 21.55
C LYS A 269 -21.29 3.84 22.06
N LEU A 270 -21.25 2.85 21.16
CA LEU A 270 -20.85 1.47 21.45
C LEU A 270 -19.32 1.25 21.29
N THR A 271 -18.59 2.32 20.93
CA THR A 271 -17.14 2.37 20.83
C THR A 271 -16.51 2.95 22.10
N VAL A 272 -15.33 2.48 22.46
CA VAL A 272 -14.52 3.03 23.57
C VAL A 272 -13.25 3.61 23.00
N ASN A 273 -12.97 4.90 23.24
CA ASN A 273 -11.80 5.60 22.68
C ASN A 273 -11.66 5.39 21.16
N GLU A 274 -12.77 5.56 20.44
CA GLU A 274 -12.85 5.41 18.97
C GLU A 274 -12.47 4.00 18.49
N ARG A 275 -12.61 2.99 19.36
CA ARG A 275 -12.34 1.59 19.06
C ARG A 275 -13.54 0.72 19.33
N ARG A 276 -13.74 -0.26 18.45
CA ARG A 276 -14.66 -1.36 18.63
C ARG A 276 -13.89 -2.67 18.72
N ALA A 277 -13.94 -3.33 19.88
CA ALA A 277 -13.35 -4.66 20.05
C ALA A 277 -14.24 -5.71 19.37
N VAL A 278 -13.66 -6.50 18.48
CA VAL A 278 -14.37 -7.51 17.68
C VAL A 278 -13.53 -8.78 17.53
N LYS A 279 -14.18 -9.86 17.11
CA LYS A 279 -13.52 -11.07 16.62
C LYS A 279 -13.90 -11.29 15.15
N ILE A 280 -12.91 -11.59 14.31
CA ILE A 280 -13.10 -11.91 12.89
C ILE A 280 -12.21 -13.11 12.59
N GLN A 281 -12.78 -14.21 12.10
CA GLN A 281 -12.09 -15.48 11.84
C GLN A 281 -11.21 -15.96 13.01
N GLY A 282 -11.68 -15.76 14.24
CA GLY A 282 -10.95 -16.13 15.47
C GLY A 282 -9.88 -15.14 15.92
N GLY A 283 -9.42 -14.23 15.05
CA GLY A 283 -8.53 -13.13 15.41
C GLY A 283 -9.25 -12.05 16.21
N ASN A 284 -8.59 -11.45 17.21
CA ASN A 284 -9.12 -10.31 17.95
C ASN A 284 -8.63 -9.01 17.30
N TYR A 285 -9.53 -8.03 17.16
CA TYR A 285 -9.23 -6.73 16.57
C TYR A 285 -9.84 -5.62 17.41
N ASN A 286 -9.13 -4.50 17.46
CA ASN A 286 -9.77 -3.21 17.68
C ASN A 286 -9.98 -2.56 16.32
N LEU A 287 -11.23 -2.43 15.88
CA LEU A 287 -11.54 -1.61 14.72
C LEU A 287 -11.53 -0.16 15.16
N VAL A 288 -10.58 0.61 14.63
CA VAL A 288 -10.49 2.04 14.89
C VAL A 288 -11.45 2.75 13.96
N ILE A 289 -12.28 3.62 14.51
CA ILE A 289 -13.30 4.37 13.77
C ILE A 289 -13.30 5.82 14.24
N TYR A 290 -12.86 6.72 13.37
CA TYR A 290 -12.99 8.16 13.58
C TYR A 290 -14.10 8.69 12.68
N ARG A 291 -15.01 9.49 13.25
CA ARG A 291 -15.90 10.35 12.47
C ARG A 291 -15.28 11.73 12.32
N GLU A 292 -15.79 12.51 11.37
CA GLU A 292 -15.37 13.92 11.20
C GLU A 292 -15.43 14.67 12.54
N THR A 293 -14.50 15.60 12.73
CA THR A 293 -14.58 16.56 13.83
C THR A 293 -15.14 17.86 13.28
N THR A 294 -16.29 18.30 13.80
CA THR A 294 -16.93 19.56 13.40
C THR A 294 -16.25 20.76 14.07
N LYS A 295 -16.60 21.98 13.62
CA LYS A 295 -16.13 23.24 14.21
C LYS A 295 -16.33 23.32 15.73
N ASP A 296 -17.43 22.76 16.22
CA ASP A 296 -17.78 22.70 17.64
C ASP A 296 -17.11 21.54 18.39
N LYS A 297 -16.08 20.93 17.79
CA LYS A 297 -15.32 19.80 18.32
C LYS A 297 -16.17 18.56 18.62
N GLN A 298 -17.29 18.40 17.90
CA GLN A 298 -18.17 17.24 17.99
C GLN A 298 -17.86 16.23 16.89
N ARG A 299 -18.33 14.99 17.07
CA ARG A 299 -18.32 13.98 16.01
C ARG A 299 -19.49 14.19 15.08
N GLY A 300 -19.21 14.45 13.80
CA GLY A 300 -20.24 14.69 12.80
C GLY A 300 -20.74 13.42 12.11
N LYS A 301 -21.21 13.56 10.88
CA LYS A 301 -21.95 12.54 10.13
C LYS A 301 -21.10 11.75 9.14
N HIS A 302 -19.91 12.24 8.82
CA HIS A 302 -19.01 11.59 7.88
C HIS A 302 -18.03 10.67 8.60
N ILE A 303 -17.63 9.57 7.94
CA ILE A 303 -16.48 8.79 8.40
C ILE A 303 -15.21 9.55 8.06
N ARG A 304 -14.27 9.60 9.01
CA ARG A 304 -12.94 10.16 8.79
C ARG A 304 -11.89 9.10 8.60
N SER A 305 -11.91 8.04 9.40
CA SER A 305 -10.91 6.99 9.26
C SER A 305 -11.46 5.69 9.81
N PHE A 306 -11.11 4.59 9.17
CA PHE A 306 -11.46 3.24 9.58
C PHE A 306 -10.32 2.29 9.23
N TYR A 307 -9.85 1.52 10.21
CA TYR A 307 -8.82 0.52 9.99
C TYR A 307 -8.73 -0.51 11.13
N PRO A 308 -8.22 -1.72 10.87
CA PRO A 308 -8.01 -2.72 11.90
C PRO A 308 -6.71 -2.52 12.68
N GLU A 309 -6.78 -2.68 14.01
CA GLU A 309 -5.63 -2.93 14.88
C GLU A 309 -5.70 -4.38 15.40
N PHE A 310 -4.91 -5.29 14.82
CA PHE A 310 -4.87 -6.69 15.27
C PHE A 310 -4.31 -6.83 16.69
N GLN A 311 -5.02 -7.58 17.53
CA GLN A 311 -4.72 -7.80 18.95
C GLN A 311 -4.28 -9.24 19.27
N GLY A 312 -4.05 -10.08 18.26
CA GLY A 312 -3.71 -11.50 18.44
C GLY A 312 -4.92 -12.42 18.54
N GLY A 313 -4.67 -13.71 18.73
CA GLY A 313 -5.71 -14.75 18.84
C GLY A 313 -6.06 -15.44 17.52
N GLY A 314 -6.93 -16.44 17.60
CA GLY A 314 -7.19 -17.40 16.52
C GLY A 314 -6.11 -18.48 16.45
N ASN A 315 -6.05 -19.21 15.34
CA ASN A 315 -4.92 -20.11 15.02
C ASN A 315 -3.73 -19.34 14.42
N PHE A 316 -3.76 -18.00 14.47
CA PHE A 316 -2.70 -17.13 13.99
C PHE A 316 -1.67 -16.98 15.11
N GLU A 317 -0.77 -17.97 15.21
CA GLU A 317 0.29 -18.00 16.22
C GLU A 317 1.15 -16.73 16.10
N PRO A 318 1.19 -15.87 17.12
CA PRO A 318 2.22 -14.86 17.20
C PRO A 318 3.56 -15.56 17.43
N LEU A 319 4.47 -15.49 16.47
CA LEU A 319 5.77 -16.12 16.67
C LEU A 319 6.55 -15.33 17.74
N PRO A 320 7.06 -16.01 18.80
CA PRO A 320 7.92 -15.36 19.77
C PRO A 320 9.15 -14.82 19.05
N ARG A 321 9.70 -13.69 19.54
CA ARG A 321 10.94 -13.11 19.00
C ARG A 321 11.92 -14.23 18.67
N PRO A 322 12.22 -14.53 17.40
CA PRO A 322 13.20 -15.55 17.14
C PRO A 322 14.48 -15.05 17.80
N GLY A 323 15.10 -15.91 18.61
CA GLY A 323 16.37 -15.63 19.29
C GLY A 323 17.51 -15.35 18.32
N SER A 324 17.27 -15.41 17.02
CA SER A 324 18.07 -14.71 16.03
C SER A 324 17.81 -13.21 16.17
N THR A 325 18.76 -12.52 16.80
CA THR A 325 19.13 -11.17 16.39
C THR A 325 18.83 -11.02 14.89
N PRO A 326 18.07 -10.00 14.45
CA PRO A 326 17.92 -9.74 13.02
C PRO A 326 19.32 -9.86 12.43
N ILE A 327 19.51 -10.72 11.44
CA ILE A 327 20.78 -10.72 10.74
C ILE A 327 20.79 -9.37 10.01
N LEU A 328 21.34 -8.36 10.68
CA LEU A 328 21.77 -7.10 10.11
C LEU A 328 22.93 -7.48 9.19
N LYS A 329 22.55 -8.01 8.04
CA LYS A 329 23.44 -8.08 6.90
C LYS A 329 23.67 -6.63 6.49
N PRO A 330 24.92 -6.13 6.52
CA PRO A 330 25.22 -4.86 5.88
C PRO A 330 24.61 -4.88 4.47
N ILE A 331 24.10 -3.75 3.98
CA ILE A 331 23.51 -3.62 2.63
C ILE A 331 24.41 -4.25 1.54
N ASP A 332 25.72 -4.28 1.80
CA ASP A 332 26.76 -4.88 0.98
C ASP A 332 26.63 -6.41 0.83
N GLU A 333 26.06 -7.13 1.81
CA GLU A 333 25.81 -8.58 1.76
C GLU A 333 24.52 -8.97 1.00
N VAL A 334 23.67 -7.99 0.65
CA VAL A 334 22.48 -8.17 -0.21
C VAL A 334 22.78 -7.80 -1.67
N THR A 335 24.02 -7.40 -1.95
CA THR A 335 24.50 -7.23 -3.32
C THR A 335 24.74 -8.60 -3.97
N LYS A 336 24.22 -8.78 -5.18
CA LYS A 336 24.47 -9.97 -5.99
C LYS A 336 25.43 -9.55 -7.09
N GLN A 337 26.67 -10.04 -7.06
CA GLN A 337 27.71 -9.72 -8.04
C GLN A 337 28.48 -10.98 -8.48
N ASN A 338 27.87 -12.14 -8.31
CA ASN A 338 28.44 -13.45 -8.64
C ASN A 338 27.79 -14.08 -9.89
N GLY A 339 26.89 -13.36 -10.55
CA GLY A 339 26.36 -13.75 -11.85
C GLY A 339 27.39 -13.53 -12.97
N PRO A 340 27.18 -14.11 -14.16
CA PRO A 340 28.12 -13.98 -15.28
C PRO A 340 28.24 -12.55 -15.83
N VAL A 341 27.27 -11.68 -15.51
CA VAL A 341 27.32 -10.23 -15.76
C VAL A 341 27.13 -9.50 -14.43
N VAL A 342 27.97 -8.49 -14.17
CA VAL A 342 28.00 -7.71 -12.91
C VAL A 342 27.86 -6.21 -13.19
N VAL A 343 27.39 -5.45 -12.20
CA VAL A 343 27.31 -3.99 -12.27
C VAL A 343 28.58 -3.40 -11.70
N VAL A 344 29.47 -2.82 -12.51
CA VAL A 344 30.81 -2.39 -12.02
C VAL A 344 30.88 -0.91 -11.66
N ALA A 345 30.04 -0.09 -12.29
CA ALA A 345 29.99 1.33 -11.99
C ALA A 345 28.64 1.95 -12.38
N ALA A 346 28.37 3.14 -11.85
CA ALA A 346 27.26 3.97 -12.30
C ALA A 346 27.57 5.46 -12.12
N LEU A 347 27.04 6.28 -13.02
CA LEU A 347 26.99 7.74 -12.87
C LEU A 347 25.53 8.13 -12.62
N ALA A 348 25.17 8.30 -11.34
CA ALA A 348 23.81 8.67 -10.96
C ALA A 348 23.57 10.18 -11.04
N ASN A 349 24.60 11.02 -10.83
CA ASN A 349 24.46 12.48 -10.78
C ASN A 349 25.41 13.18 -11.77
N PRO A 350 25.13 13.26 -13.08
CA PRO A 350 26.02 13.89 -14.05
C PRO A 350 26.25 15.39 -13.79
N LYS A 351 27.37 15.94 -14.29
CA LYS A 351 27.63 17.40 -14.22
C LYS A 351 26.73 18.14 -15.22
N GLY A 352 26.06 19.19 -14.76
CA GLY A 352 25.22 20.05 -15.62
C GLY A 352 23.75 19.61 -15.74
N GLY A 353 23.30 18.65 -14.93
CA GLY A 353 21.92 18.17 -14.89
C GLY A 353 21.80 16.66 -15.10
N GLU A 354 20.57 16.15 -15.15
CA GLU A 354 20.26 14.72 -15.24
C GLU A 354 20.45 14.11 -16.65
N SER A 355 20.96 14.85 -17.63
CA SER A 355 21.29 14.29 -18.95
C SER A 355 22.64 13.59 -18.90
N GLY A 356 22.65 12.25 -18.92
CA GLY A 356 23.89 11.46 -18.98
C GLY A 356 24.05 10.39 -17.90
N GLU A 357 22.98 10.01 -17.20
CA GLU A 357 23.02 8.87 -16.28
C GLU A 357 23.33 7.57 -17.03
N TRP A 358 24.23 6.77 -16.48
CA TRP A 358 24.57 5.46 -17.03
C TRP A 358 24.88 4.44 -15.95
N VAL A 359 24.69 3.17 -16.32
CA VAL A 359 25.14 2.00 -15.58
C VAL A 359 26.14 1.24 -16.44
N GLU A 360 27.27 0.84 -15.86
CA GLU A 360 28.28 0.05 -16.54
C GLU A 360 28.18 -1.40 -16.10
N LEU A 361 28.05 -2.29 -17.10
CA LEU A 361 28.01 -3.72 -16.88
C LEU A 361 29.29 -4.36 -17.39
N LYS A 362 29.73 -5.42 -16.71
CA LYS A 362 30.85 -6.26 -17.11
C LYS A 362 30.41 -7.70 -17.27
N ASN A 363 30.75 -8.32 -18.39
CA ASN A 363 30.71 -9.77 -18.52
C ASN A 363 31.99 -10.35 -17.89
N ILE A 364 31.86 -11.14 -16.83
CA ILE A 364 33.00 -11.76 -16.13
C ILE A 364 33.21 -13.22 -16.52
N SER A 365 32.41 -13.74 -17.45
CA SER A 365 32.56 -15.09 -18.01
C SER A 365 33.52 -15.10 -19.21
N GLU A 366 33.91 -16.32 -19.61
CA GLU A 366 34.77 -16.57 -20.78
C GLU A 366 33.99 -16.61 -22.11
N GLU A 367 32.65 -16.54 -22.05
CA GLU A 367 31.78 -16.62 -23.23
C GLU A 367 31.10 -15.28 -23.50
N SER A 368 30.66 -15.07 -24.74
CA SER A 368 29.85 -13.89 -25.08
C SER A 368 28.40 -14.11 -24.63
N ILE A 369 27.80 -13.08 -24.01
CA ILE A 369 26.46 -13.15 -23.45
C ILE A 369 25.53 -12.21 -24.23
N SER A 370 24.44 -12.75 -24.78
CA SER A 370 23.34 -11.93 -25.28
C SER A 370 22.57 -11.33 -24.10
N LEU A 371 22.36 -10.01 -24.18
CA LEU A 371 21.54 -9.25 -23.25
C LEU A 371 20.13 -9.03 -23.79
N ASP A 372 19.74 -9.70 -24.88
CA ASP A 372 18.42 -9.51 -25.48
C ASP A 372 17.32 -9.84 -24.46
N ASN A 373 16.45 -8.85 -24.23
CA ASN A 373 15.36 -8.90 -23.24
C ASN A 373 15.80 -8.96 -21.77
N TRP A 374 17.09 -8.82 -21.47
CA TRP A 374 17.53 -8.52 -20.11
C TRP A 374 17.08 -7.11 -19.75
N PHE A 375 16.96 -6.83 -18.47
CA PHE A 375 16.57 -5.49 -18.03
C PHE A 375 17.20 -5.10 -16.71
N LEU A 376 17.51 -3.81 -16.61
CA LEU A 376 17.88 -3.19 -15.35
C LEU A 376 16.62 -2.62 -14.68
N THR A 377 16.60 -2.60 -13.35
CA THR A 377 15.64 -1.83 -12.57
C THR A 377 16.33 -0.90 -11.58
N ASP A 378 15.69 0.23 -11.31
CA ASP A 378 16.03 1.06 -10.18
C ASP A 378 15.38 0.54 -8.87
N LYS A 379 15.52 1.33 -7.80
CA LYS A 379 14.98 1.01 -6.46
C LYS A 379 13.45 0.87 -6.40
N ILE A 380 12.72 1.45 -7.36
CA ILE A 380 11.25 1.39 -7.40
C ILE A 380 10.74 0.50 -8.54
N GLY A 381 11.63 -0.27 -9.19
CA GLY A 381 11.25 -1.27 -10.18
C GLY A 381 11.08 -0.76 -11.60
N ARG A 382 11.37 0.52 -11.89
CA ARG A 382 11.29 1.06 -13.27
C ARG A 382 12.35 0.42 -14.14
N ARG A 383 11.96 -0.02 -15.34
CA ARG A 383 12.78 -0.88 -16.18
C ARG A 383 13.57 -0.11 -17.23
N LYS A 384 14.78 -0.59 -17.51
CA LYS A 384 15.55 -0.29 -18.71
C LYS A 384 15.85 -1.60 -19.41
N MET A 385 15.18 -1.85 -20.53
CA MET A 385 15.49 -2.98 -21.39
C MET A 385 16.89 -2.83 -21.96
N LEU A 386 17.60 -3.95 -22.03
CA LEU A 386 18.91 -4.09 -22.64
C LEU A 386 18.77 -4.90 -23.93
N ASP A 387 19.74 -4.69 -24.82
CA ASP A 387 19.87 -5.38 -26.09
C ASP A 387 21.35 -5.55 -26.47
N GLY A 388 21.58 -6.46 -27.40
CA GLY A 388 22.91 -6.71 -27.96
C GLY A 388 23.71 -7.75 -27.17
N THR A 389 25.03 -7.72 -27.33
CA THR A 389 25.91 -8.75 -26.79
C THR A 389 27.06 -8.11 -26.03
N LEU A 390 27.41 -8.69 -24.88
CA LEU A 390 28.67 -8.42 -24.20
C LEU A 390 29.64 -9.57 -24.46
N ALA A 391 30.75 -9.28 -25.14
CA ALA A 391 31.84 -10.22 -25.32
C ALA A 391 32.46 -10.61 -23.97
N ALA A 392 33.21 -11.71 -23.95
CA ALA A 392 33.93 -12.16 -22.77
C ALA A 392 34.84 -11.04 -22.22
N SER A 393 34.78 -10.78 -20.91
CA SER A 393 35.50 -9.69 -20.24
C SER A 393 35.16 -8.26 -20.66
N GLU A 394 34.19 -8.05 -21.56
CA GLU A 394 33.79 -6.71 -22.02
C GLU A 394 33.12 -5.91 -20.89
N GLN A 395 33.40 -4.61 -20.87
CA GLN A 395 32.71 -3.61 -20.05
C GLN A 395 32.03 -2.60 -20.96
N LYS A 396 30.76 -2.29 -20.67
CA LYS A 396 29.98 -1.38 -21.49
C LYS A 396 29.04 -0.53 -20.65
N GLN A 397 28.94 0.74 -21.02
CA GLN A 397 28.03 1.69 -20.41
C GLN A 397 26.68 1.69 -21.12
N PHE A 398 25.63 1.61 -20.32
CA PHE A 398 24.25 1.68 -20.76
C PHE A 398 23.65 2.98 -20.24
N LEU A 399 23.27 3.86 -21.16
CA LEU A 399 22.56 5.08 -20.82
C LEU A 399 21.18 4.73 -20.26
N ILE A 400 20.91 5.24 -19.06
CA ILE A 400 19.69 4.96 -18.31
C ILE A 400 18.56 5.88 -18.75
N ARG A 401 18.84 7.19 -18.83
CA ARG A 401 17.77 8.17 -19.03
C ARG A 401 17.28 8.20 -20.47
N THR A 402 15.99 7.93 -20.63
CA THR A 402 15.20 8.36 -21.77
C THR A 402 14.35 9.58 -21.35
N LYS A 403 13.78 10.34 -22.29
CA LYS A 403 12.90 11.49 -21.96
C LYS A 403 11.60 11.08 -21.24
N SER A 404 11.39 9.79 -20.96
CA SER A 404 10.20 9.27 -20.28
C SER A 404 10.45 9.10 -18.77
N PRO A 405 9.57 9.64 -17.90
CA PRO A 405 9.63 9.45 -16.45
C PRO A 405 9.37 8.00 -16.00
N GLN A 406 8.83 7.14 -16.89
CA GLN A 406 8.57 5.71 -16.62
C GLN A 406 9.80 4.83 -16.87
N SER A 407 10.84 5.35 -17.53
CA SER A 407 12.11 4.63 -17.69
C SER A 407 12.90 4.63 -16.38
N MET A 408 13.75 3.62 -16.19
CA MET A 408 14.68 3.54 -15.05
C MET A 408 15.39 4.89 -14.83
N GLN A 409 15.60 5.30 -13.57
CA GLN A 409 16.38 6.49 -13.23
C GLN A 409 17.28 6.22 -12.03
N LEU A 410 18.43 6.88 -12.00
CA LEU A 410 19.35 6.76 -10.88
C LEU A 410 19.16 7.93 -9.91
N GLY A 411 18.72 7.63 -8.68
CA GLY A 411 18.53 8.67 -7.67
C GLY A 411 19.85 9.27 -7.17
N ASN A 412 19.99 10.59 -7.20
CA ASN A 412 21.18 11.32 -6.68
C ASN A 412 21.42 11.13 -5.16
N SER A 413 20.37 10.83 -4.40
CA SER A 413 20.43 10.62 -2.95
C SER A 413 20.68 9.16 -2.54
N GLY A 414 21.01 8.31 -3.51
CA GLY A 414 21.18 6.87 -3.33
C GLY A 414 20.05 6.08 -3.97
N GLY A 415 20.34 4.82 -4.25
CA GLY A 415 19.43 3.94 -4.97
C GLY A 415 19.92 2.50 -5.02
N ARG A 416 19.16 1.70 -5.77
CA ARG A 416 19.44 0.30 -6.06
C ARG A 416 19.43 0.12 -7.57
N ILE A 417 20.38 -0.66 -8.08
CA ILE A 417 20.42 -1.09 -9.48
C ILE A 417 20.34 -2.61 -9.46
N VAL A 418 19.37 -3.18 -10.16
CA VAL A 418 19.21 -4.64 -10.25
C VAL A 418 19.17 -5.05 -11.71
N LEU A 419 19.96 -6.05 -12.09
CA LEU A 419 19.99 -6.65 -13.41
C LEU A 419 19.23 -7.97 -13.38
N TYR A 420 18.30 -8.14 -14.33
CA TYR A 420 17.48 -9.33 -14.49
C TYR A 420 17.67 -9.98 -15.86
N ARG A 421 17.48 -11.30 -15.88
CA ARG A 421 17.23 -12.09 -17.09
C ARG A 421 15.78 -11.94 -17.57
N PRO A 422 15.46 -12.39 -18.81
CA PRO A 422 14.10 -12.34 -19.36
C PRO A 422 13.07 -13.14 -18.56
N ASP A 423 13.51 -14.17 -17.84
CA ASP A 423 12.70 -15.02 -16.95
C ASP A 423 12.44 -14.39 -15.57
N GLY A 424 13.02 -13.22 -15.28
CA GLY A 424 12.88 -12.53 -14.00
C GLY A 424 13.90 -12.96 -12.94
N GLU A 425 14.89 -13.81 -13.26
CA GLU A 425 15.98 -14.10 -12.33
C GLU A 425 16.93 -12.90 -12.16
N ILE A 426 17.24 -12.54 -10.92
CA ILE A 426 18.26 -11.52 -10.62
C ILE A 426 19.64 -12.07 -10.96
N VAL A 427 20.37 -11.37 -11.81
CA VAL A 427 21.76 -11.67 -12.17
C VAL A 427 22.73 -10.89 -11.30
N ALA A 428 22.46 -9.59 -11.14
CA ALA A 428 23.25 -8.70 -10.31
C ALA A 428 22.40 -7.66 -9.58
N SER A 429 22.85 -7.16 -8.43
CA SER A 429 22.18 -6.14 -7.64
C SER A 429 23.20 -5.35 -6.84
N VAL A 430 23.14 -4.03 -6.89
CA VAL A 430 23.98 -3.12 -6.11
C VAL A 430 23.17 -2.00 -5.47
N PHE A 431 23.68 -1.49 -4.36
CA PHE A 431 23.15 -0.31 -3.68
C PHE A 431 24.20 0.78 -3.63
N TYR A 432 23.77 2.02 -3.75
CA TYR A 432 24.64 3.17 -3.59
C TYR A 432 23.99 4.25 -2.73
N LYS A 433 24.84 4.99 -2.03
CA LYS A 433 24.44 6.10 -1.16
C LYS A 433 24.35 7.39 -1.97
N LYS A 434 24.00 8.48 -1.31
CA LYS A 434 24.00 9.82 -1.91
C LYS A 434 25.34 10.12 -2.59
N VAL A 435 25.26 10.64 -3.81
CA VAL A 435 26.40 10.98 -4.65
C VAL A 435 26.48 12.47 -4.95
N VAL A 436 27.70 12.98 -5.05
CA VAL A 436 27.95 14.36 -5.48
C VAL A 436 27.97 14.46 -7.02
N SER A 437 27.77 15.67 -7.55
CA SER A 437 27.70 15.86 -9.00
C SER A 437 29.02 15.49 -9.69
N GLY A 438 28.92 14.62 -10.70
CA GLY A 438 30.02 14.05 -11.47
C GLY A 438 30.70 12.84 -10.83
N GLU A 439 30.22 12.36 -9.68
CA GLU A 439 30.79 11.20 -9.01
C GLU A 439 30.42 9.90 -9.74
N VAL A 440 31.44 9.14 -10.14
CA VAL A 440 31.29 7.77 -10.64
C VAL A 440 31.38 6.82 -9.45
N ILE A 441 30.29 6.10 -9.21
CA ILE A 441 30.18 5.08 -8.19
C ILE A 441 30.85 3.82 -8.72
N LYS A 442 31.71 3.19 -7.92
CA LYS A 442 32.29 1.88 -8.21
C LYS A 442 31.74 0.86 -7.23
N PHE A 443 31.43 -0.34 -7.73
CA PHE A 443 30.81 -1.42 -6.97
C PHE A 443 31.71 -2.64 -6.86
#